data_AF-A3JMD3-F1
#
_entry.id   AF-A3JMD3-F1
#
_cell.length_a   1.000
_cell.length_b   1.000
_cell.length_c   1.000
_cell.angle_alpha   90.00
_cell.angle_beta   90.00
_cell.angle_gamma   90.00
#
_symmetry.space_group_name_H-M   'P 1'
#
loop_
_entity.id
_entity.type
_entity.pdbx_description
1 polymer ?
#
loop_
_entity_poly.entity_id
_entity_poly.type
_entity_poly.pdbx_seq_one_letter_code
_entity_poly.pdbx_strand_id
1 'polypeptide(L)'
;MFRLKENKILSSVKNSKAGDVLRNLRDKYISAPKAETVSMTFYDTPNSRDQKLQTYIVAGAARGGTTAICSVVRDLGIFMGDNLGHNLEDSEFHQGPLKLPKVIENRNNRFDVWGWKRPDSPRILGKVIDDLRNPRLILVTRDPVAVGLSLTKRNDRTKEAALAASMASLQKNLEVMHDLKIPSLVISYEKAVLSSKVAVQEIASFLCLDVSESKIHTISKFIKPGRYRSAQAK
;
A
#
# COMPACT_ATOMS: atom_id res chain seq x y z
N MET A 1 -42.39 -34.21 14.13
CA MET A 1 -41.72 -35.52 14.13
C MET A 1 -40.49 -35.50 13.23
N PHE A 2 -39.49 -34.64 13.48
CA PHE A 2 -38.21 -34.60 12.76
C PHE A 2 -37.14 -33.95 13.66
N ARG A 3 -36.68 -34.66 14.70
CA ARG A 3 -35.58 -34.17 15.56
C ARG A 3 -34.76 -35.28 16.22
N LEU A 4 -34.55 -36.41 15.54
CA LEU A 4 -33.89 -37.58 16.15
C LEU A 4 -32.86 -38.33 15.28
N LYS A 5 -32.39 -37.80 14.15
CA LYS A 5 -31.37 -38.49 13.32
C LYS A 5 -30.01 -37.80 13.14
N GLU A 6 -29.82 -36.54 13.53
CA GLU A 6 -28.49 -35.88 13.39
C GLU A 6 -27.56 -36.07 14.61
N ASN A 7 -28.09 -36.47 15.77
CA ASN A 7 -27.29 -36.57 16.99
C ASN A 7 -26.44 -37.86 17.13
N LYS A 8 -26.50 -38.80 16.17
CA LYS A 8 -25.74 -40.05 16.24
C LYS A 8 -24.42 -40.04 15.47
N ILE A 9 -24.23 -39.10 14.55
CA ILE A 9 -22.97 -38.98 13.78
C ILE A 9 -21.97 -38.06 14.51
N LEU A 10 -22.45 -37.06 15.26
CA LEU A 10 -21.60 -36.15 16.05
C LEU A 10 -21.07 -36.73 17.37
N SER A 11 -21.62 -37.85 17.85
CA SER A 11 -21.13 -38.52 19.06
C SER A 11 -19.99 -39.52 18.80
N SER A 12 -19.74 -39.91 17.54
CA SER A 12 -18.72 -40.91 17.19
C SER A 12 -17.32 -40.32 16.90
N VAL A 13 -17.19 -38.99 16.73
CA VAL A 13 -15.90 -38.36 16.42
C VAL A 13 -15.25 -37.74 17.67
N LYS A 14 -15.99 -37.61 18.78
CA LYS A 14 -15.48 -36.95 20.00
C LYS A 14 -14.42 -37.73 20.78
N ASN A 15 -14.22 -39.02 20.50
CA ASN A 15 -13.19 -39.87 21.12
C ASN A 15 -12.42 -40.69 20.08
N SER A 16 -11.94 -40.04 19.00
CA SER A 16 -11.05 -40.69 18.04
C SER A 16 -9.69 -40.00 18.04
N LYS A 17 -8.61 -40.77 17.89
CA LYS A 17 -7.25 -40.23 17.69
C LYS A 17 -7.20 -39.17 16.58
N ALA A 18 -8.08 -39.25 15.58
CA ALA A 18 -8.22 -38.26 14.52
C ALA A 18 -8.80 -36.91 15.01
N GLY A 19 -9.74 -36.94 15.96
CA GLY A 19 -10.28 -35.73 16.61
C GLY A 19 -9.23 -34.99 17.43
N ASP A 20 -8.37 -35.72 18.13
CA ASP A 20 -7.25 -35.15 18.90
C ASP A 20 -6.14 -34.61 17.97
N VAL A 21 -5.85 -35.28 16.85
CA VAL A 21 -4.92 -34.78 15.84
C VAL A 21 -5.45 -33.48 15.20
N LEU A 22 -6.74 -33.40 14.88
CA LEU A 22 -7.34 -32.18 14.32
C LEU A 22 -7.42 -31.04 15.34
N ARG A 23 -7.64 -31.33 16.62
CA ARG A 23 -7.54 -30.33 17.71
C ARG A 23 -6.11 -29.84 17.89
N ASN A 24 -5.14 -30.76 17.95
CA ASN A 24 -3.73 -30.41 18.07
C ASN A 24 -3.21 -29.64 16.85
N LEU A 25 -3.69 -29.94 15.64
CA LEU A 25 -3.41 -29.13 14.46
C LEU A 25 -4.06 -27.75 14.56
N ARG A 26 -5.33 -27.68 14.96
CA ARG A 26 -6.04 -26.40 15.16
C ARG A 26 -5.34 -25.54 16.20
N ASP A 27 -4.95 -26.11 17.34
CA ASP A 27 -4.26 -25.39 18.41
C ASP A 27 -2.83 -25.04 18.00
N LYS A 28 -2.12 -25.88 17.25
CA LYS A 28 -0.78 -25.57 16.68
C LYS A 28 -0.81 -24.46 15.62
N TYR A 29 -1.89 -24.34 14.84
CA TYR A 29 -2.06 -23.29 13.81
C TYR A 29 -2.81 -22.04 14.29
N ILE A 30 -3.47 -22.08 15.46
CA ILE A 30 -4.14 -20.92 16.08
C ILE A 30 -3.31 -20.32 17.23
N SER A 31 -2.38 -21.06 17.84
CA SER A 31 -1.55 -20.57 18.98
C SER A 31 -0.28 -19.82 18.60
N ALA A 32 0.14 -19.84 17.33
CA ALA A 32 1.12 -18.85 16.87
C ALA A 32 0.37 -17.53 16.64
N PRO A 33 0.71 -16.42 17.33
CA PRO A 33 0.17 -15.13 16.97
C PRO A 33 0.47 -14.92 15.48
N LYS A 34 -0.58 -14.83 14.66
CA LYS A 34 -0.43 -14.53 13.24
C LYS A 34 0.38 -13.23 13.18
N ALA A 35 1.56 -13.28 12.57
CA ALA A 35 2.41 -12.10 12.46
C ALA A 35 1.54 -10.93 12.01
N GLU A 36 1.54 -9.86 12.78
CA GLU A 36 0.71 -8.71 12.47
C GLU A 36 1.12 -8.21 11.08
N THR A 37 0.16 -8.12 10.16
CA THR A 37 0.38 -7.55 8.83
C THR A 37 -0.39 -6.26 8.66
N VAL A 38 0.24 -5.30 7.98
CA VAL A 38 -0.36 -3.99 7.69
C VAL A 38 -0.77 -3.82 6.23
N SER A 39 -0.38 -4.76 5.38
CA SER A 39 -0.61 -4.73 3.94
C SER A 39 -1.07 -6.07 3.35
N MET A 40 -1.47 -6.02 2.08
CA MET A 40 -1.71 -7.16 1.21
C MET A 40 -0.94 -6.95 -0.10
N THR A 41 -0.35 -8.02 -0.62
CA THR A 41 0.32 -8.01 -1.93
C THR A 41 -0.55 -8.69 -2.99
N PHE A 42 -0.52 -8.14 -4.20
CA PHE A 42 -1.23 -8.65 -5.37
C PHE A 42 -0.28 -8.66 -6.57
N TYR A 43 -0.36 -9.70 -7.40
CA TYR A 43 0.44 -9.85 -8.63
C TYR A 43 1.97 -9.78 -8.42
N ASP A 44 2.43 -9.85 -7.18
CA ASP A 44 3.83 -9.76 -6.78
C ASP A 44 4.47 -11.16 -6.82
N THR A 45 5.11 -11.46 -7.94
CA THR A 45 5.74 -12.76 -8.21
C THR A 45 7.26 -12.68 -8.10
N PRO A 46 7.98 -13.80 -7.91
CA PRO A 46 9.44 -13.82 -7.92
C PRO A 46 10.03 -13.14 -9.18
N ASN A 47 9.49 -13.46 -10.36
CA ASN A 47 9.92 -12.85 -11.63
C ASN A 47 9.75 -11.31 -11.63
N SER A 48 8.69 -10.80 -11.00
CA SER A 48 8.49 -9.34 -10.90
C SER A 48 9.44 -8.65 -9.91
N ARG A 49 9.99 -9.40 -8.94
CA ARG A 49 10.91 -8.92 -7.90
C ARG A 49 12.35 -8.91 -8.37
N ASP A 50 12.73 -9.83 -9.25
CA ASP A 50 14.10 -9.95 -9.78
C ASP A 50 14.45 -8.91 -10.87
N GLN A 51 13.50 -8.02 -11.20
CA GLN A 51 13.69 -6.97 -12.20
C GLN A 51 14.64 -5.88 -11.71
N LYS A 52 15.71 -5.61 -12.46
CA LYS A 52 16.68 -4.55 -12.14
C LYS A 52 16.15 -3.14 -12.37
N LEU A 53 15.31 -2.98 -13.40
CA LEU A 53 14.71 -1.70 -13.76
C LEU A 53 13.29 -1.69 -13.22
N GLN A 54 12.96 -0.74 -12.34
CA GLN A 54 11.65 -0.69 -11.69
C GLN A 54 11.14 0.74 -11.55
N THR A 55 9.83 0.89 -11.66
CA THR A 55 9.16 2.15 -11.40
C THR A 55 8.12 1.99 -10.29
N TYR A 56 8.30 2.71 -9.18
CA TYR A 56 7.42 2.66 -8.01
C TYR A 56 6.41 3.79 -8.01
N ILE A 57 5.14 3.48 -7.82
CA ILE A 57 4.05 4.45 -7.83
C ILE A 57 3.37 4.47 -6.46
N VAL A 58 3.47 5.57 -5.73
CA VAL A 58 2.71 5.74 -4.48
C VAL A 58 1.41 6.49 -4.77
N ALA A 59 0.29 5.81 -4.56
CA ALA A 59 -1.06 6.28 -4.86
C ALA A 59 -2.02 6.08 -3.68
N GLY A 60 -3.20 6.67 -3.75
CA GLY A 60 -4.23 6.53 -2.71
C GLY A 60 -5.23 7.67 -2.73
N ALA A 61 -6.16 7.70 -1.79
CA ALA A 61 -7.02 8.87 -1.67
C ALA A 61 -6.18 10.12 -1.29
N ALA A 62 -6.57 11.30 -1.80
CA ALA A 62 -6.09 12.55 -1.24
C ALA A 62 -6.40 12.54 0.27
N ARG A 63 -5.42 12.92 1.12
CA ARG A 63 -5.50 12.83 2.59
C ARG A 63 -5.46 11.39 3.15
N GLY A 64 -5.19 10.38 2.32
CA GLY A 64 -5.09 8.97 2.70
C GLY A 64 -3.79 8.55 3.38
N GLY A 65 -2.84 9.46 3.62
CA GLY A 65 -1.54 9.12 4.22
C GLY A 65 -0.43 8.78 3.21
N THR A 66 -0.68 8.98 1.91
CA THR A 66 0.29 8.75 0.82
C THR A 66 1.63 9.46 1.00
N THR A 67 1.65 10.66 1.59
CA THR A 67 2.90 11.37 1.91
C THR A 67 3.73 10.65 2.97
N ALA A 68 3.09 10.08 4.00
CA ALA A 68 3.82 9.32 5.03
C ALA A 68 4.46 8.07 4.41
N ILE A 69 3.70 7.32 3.61
CA ILE A 69 4.22 6.13 2.93
C ILE A 69 5.31 6.50 1.90
N CYS A 70 5.13 7.57 1.13
CA CYS A 70 6.17 8.06 0.22
C CYS A 70 7.46 8.46 0.96
N SER A 71 7.36 9.04 2.17
CA SER A 71 8.55 9.35 2.96
C SER A 71 9.30 8.09 3.37
N VAL A 72 8.62 6.99 3.69
CA VAL A 72 9.25 5.69 3.96
C VAL A 72 9.99 5.20 2.72
N VAL A 73 9.33 5.20 1.56
CA VAL A 73 9.92 4.75 0.29
C VAL A 73 11.18 5.56 -0.06
N ARG A 74 11.13 6.88 0.13
CA ARG A 74 12.27 7.77 -0.08
C ARG A 74 13.40 7.53 0.92
N ASP A 75 13.09 7.43 2.22
CA ASP A 75 14.07 7.24 3.28
C ASP A 75 14.71 5.83 3.21
N LEU A 76 14.05 4.87 2.55
CA LEU A 76 14.61 3.57 2.19
C LEU A 76 15.62 3.65 1.05
N GLY A 77 15.55 4.68 0.21
CA GLY A 77 16.57 4.99 -0.81
C GLY A 77 16.02 5.10 -2.24
N ILE A 78 14.71 4.99 -2.45
CA ILE A 78 14.13 5.12 -3.79
C ILE A 78 14.04 6.60 -4.17
N PHE A 79 14.54 6.96 -5.35
CA PHE A 79 14.35 8.30 -5.90
C PHE A 79 12.88 8.53 -6.25
N MET A 80 12.24 9.53 -5.63
CA MET A 80 10.79 9.79 -5.75
C MET A 80 10.44 11.06 -6.55
N GLY A 81 11.41 11.63 -7.25
CA GLY A 81 11.25 12.86 -8.04
C GLY A 81 12.15 14.01 -7.58
N ASP A 82 12.27 15.01 -8.45
CA ASP A 82 12.99 16.26 -8.20
C ASP A 82 12.02 17.31 -7.60
N ASN A 83 12.54 18.30 -6.86
CA ASN A 83 11.76 19.46 -6.36
C ASN A 83 10.46 19.10 -5.61
N LEU A 84 10.53 18.07 -4.76
CA LEU A 84 9.37 17.57 -4.01
C LEU A 84 8.79 18.66 -3.08
N GLY A 85 7.53 19.03 -3.31
CA GLY A 85 6.80 19.93 -2.43
C GLY A 85 6.50 19.33 -1.05
N HIS A 86 5.78 20.06 -0.19
CA HIS A 86 5.42 19.59 1.15
C HIS A 86 4.69 18.23 1.18
N ASN A 87 3.92 17.92 0.13
CA ASN A 87 3.19 16.65 0.03
C ASN A 87 3.99 15.50 -0.60
N LEU A 88 5.27 15.74 -0.89
CA LEU A 88 6.18 14.83 -1.61
C LEU A 88 5.65 14.42 -2.99
N GLU A 89 4.98 15.36 -3.68
CA GLU A 89 4.55 15.16 -5.06
C GLU A 89 5.59 15.76 -6.00
N ASP A 90 5.94 15.01 -7.04
CA ASP A 90 6.84 15.46 -8.10
C ASP A 90 6.06 16.43 -9.02
N SER A 91 6.51 17.69 -9.05
CA SER A 91 5.90 18.75 -9.85
C SER A 91 5.80 18.43 -11.34
N GLU A 92 6.73 17.62 -11.88
CA GLU A 92 6.71 17.22 -13.30
C GLU A 92 5.53 16.26 -13.60
N PHE A 93 5.06 15.50 -12.61
CA PHE A 93 3.91 14.61 -12.75
C PHE A 93 2.56 15.32 -12.61
N HIS A 94 2.55 16.63 -12.33
CA HIS A 94 1.35 17.47 -12.44
C HIS A 94 1.18 18.04 -13.84
N GLN A 95 2.14 17.82 -14.74
CA GLN A 95 1.99 18.21 -16.14
C GLN A 95 0.89 17.38 -16.81
N GLY A 96 0.25 17.96 -17.82
CA GLY A 96 -0.79 17.27 -18.60
C GLY A 96 -0.27 15.99 -19.25
N PRO A 97 -1.16 15.05 -19.64
CA PRO A 97 -0.78 13.71 -20.11
C PRO A 97 0.17 13.72 -21.30
N LEU A 98 0.15 14.76 -22.14
CA LEU A 98 1.03 14.91 -23.31
C LEU A 98 2.52 15.08 -22.95
N LYS A 99 2.82 15.55 -21.73
CA LYS A 99 4.21 15.79 -21.30
C LYS A 99 4.79 14.64 -20.47
N LEU A 100 3.92 13.80 -19.89
CA LEU A 100 4.34 12.70 -19.02
C LEU A 100 5.27 11.69 -19.70
N PRO A 101 5.07 11.28 -20.96
CA PRO A 101 5.99 10.36 -21.62
C PRO A 101 7.43 10.88 -21.63
N LYS A 102 7.63 12.19 -21.85
CA LYS A 102 8.97 12.78 -21.85
C LYS A 102 9.58 12.81 -20.45
N VAL A 103 8.78 13.09 -19.43
CA VAL A 103 9.22 13.01 -18.03
C VAL A 103 9.66 11.58 -17.70
N ILE A 104 8.85 10.58 -18.06
CA ILE A 104 9.13 9.16 -17.82
C ILE A 104 10.40 8.72 -18.56
N GLU A 105 10.55 9.07 -19.83
CA GLU A 105 11.76 8.78 -20.62
C GLU A 105 13.01 9.37 -19.94
N ASN A 106 12.95 10.64 -19.55
CA ASN A 106 14.06 11.30 -18.86
C ASN A 106 14.40 10.59 -17.53
N ARG A 107 13.40 10.11 -16.77
CA ARG A 107 13.63 9.36 -15.53
C ARG A 107 14.22 7.98 -15.81
N ASN A 108 13.71 7.27 -16.81
CA ASN A 108 14.21 5.97 -17.23
C ASN A 108 15.69 6.02 -17.63
N ASN A 109 16.12 7.11 -18.27
CA ASN A 109 17.52 7.31 -18.67
C ASN A 109 18.47 7.66 -17.51
N ARG A 110 17.93 8.16 -16.39
CA ARG A 110 18.73 8.65 -15.24
C ARG A 110 18.86 7.64 -14.11
N PHE A 111 17.89 6.75 -13.95
CA PHE A 111 17.78 5.87 -12.79
C PHE A 111 17.32 4.49 -13.23
N ASP A 112 17.92 3.43 -12.71
CA ASP A 112 17.41 2.07 -12.89
C ASP A 112 16.11 1.86 -12.12
N VAL A 113 16.10 2.37 -10.87
CA VAL A 113 14.97 2.31 -9.96
C VAL A 113 14.57 3.71 -9.54
N TRP A 114 13.31 4.06 -9.79
CA TRP A 114 12.76 5.36 -9.41
C TRP A 114 11.27 5.25 -9.15
N GLY A 115 10.64 6.33 -8.73
CA GLY A 115 9.22 6.40 -8.56
C GLY A 115 8.69 7.82 -8.47
N TRP A 116 7.38 7.91 -8.27
CA TRP A 116 6.73 9.16 -7.92
C TRP A 116 5.59 8.89 -6.95
N LYS A 117 5.18 9.94 -6.25
CA LYS A 117 3.94 9.95 -5.49
C LYS A 117 3.01 10.97 -6.11
N ARG A 118 1.77 10.54 -6.32
CA ARG A 118 0.64 11.42 -6.62
C ARG A 118 -0.64 10.66 -6.24
N PRO A 119 -1.51 11.17 -5.35
CA PRO A 119 -2.66 10.41 -4.84
C PRO A 119 -3.53 9.85 -5.97
N ASP A 120 -3.83 10.68 -6.96
CA ASP A 120 -4.66 10.36 -8.11
C ASP A 120 -3.89 9.74 -9.29
N SER A 121 -2.68 9.23 -9.08
CA SER A 121 -1.90 8.50 -10.11
C SER A 121 -2.74 7.46 -10.89
N PRO A 122 -3.66 6.70 -10.26
CA PRO A 122 -4.49 5.74 -10.99
C PRO A 122 -5.28 6.34 -12.16
N ARG A 123 -5.56 7.66 -12.16
CA ARG A 123 -6.22 8.36 -13.28
C ARG A 123 -5.35 8.47 -14.52
N ILE A 124 -4.03 8.46 -14.37
CA ILE A 124 -3.06 8.61 -15.47
C ILE A 124 -2.35 7.32 -15.81
N LEU A 125 -2.31 6.33 -14.90
CA LEU A 125 -1.53 5.10 -15.07
C LEU A 125 -1.85 4.39 -16.38
N GLY A 126 -3.12 4.18 -16.71
CA GLY A 126 -3.50 3.51 -17.95
C GLY A 126 -3.06 4.22 -19.24
N LYS A 127 -2.66 5.50 -19.17
CA LYS A 127 -2.16 6.26 -20.34
C LYS A 127 -0.64 6.22 -20.50
N VAL A 128 0.08 5.84 -19.46
CA VAL A 128 1.55 5.89 -19.42
C VAL A 128 2.16 4.54 -19.06
N ILE A 129 1.34 3.52 -18.83
CA ILE A 129 1.79 2.23 -18.29
C ILE A 129 2.85 1.57 -19.18
N ASP A 130 2.70 1.71 -20.49
CA ASP A 130 3.61 1.13 -21.49
C ASP A 130 4.98 1.84 -21.53
N ASP A 131 5.06 3.08 -21.01
CA ASP A 131 6.32 3.82 -20.89
C ASP A 131 7.11 3.46 -19.61
N LEU A 132 6.47 2.76 -18.66
CA LEU A 132 7.06 2.42 -17.36
C LEU A 132 7.82 1.08 -17.43
N ARG A 133 8.94 1.00 -16.72
CA ARG A 133 9.73 -0.24 -16.64
C ARG A 133 9.35 -1.00 -15.38
N ASN A 134 8.75 -2.16 -15.54
CA ASN A 134 8.28 -3.04 -14.46
C ASN A 134 7.57 -2.25 -13.34
N PRO A 135 6.44 -1.58 -13.66
CA PRO A 135 5.74 -0.71 -12.71
C PRO A 135 5.22 -1.49 -11.50
N ARG A 136 5.39 -0.92 -10.30
CA ARG A 136 4.98 -1.50 -9.01
C ARG A 136 4.17 -0.46 -8.22
N LEU A 137 2.94 -0.79 -7.87
CA LEU A 137 2.00 0.12 -7.22
C LEU A 137 2.00 -0.04 -5.71
N ILE A 138 2.20 1.04 -4.97
CA ILE A 138 1.96 1.11 -3.53
C ILE A 138 0.67 1.91 -3.34
N LEU A 139 -0.42 1.20 -3.09
CA LEU A 139 -1.74 1.78 -2.90
C LEU A 139 -2.06 1.95 -1.41
N VAL A 140 -2.08 3.20 -0.95
CA VAL A 140 -2.41 3.53 0.43
C VAL A 140 -3.92 3.63 0.60
N THR A 141 -4.47 2.81 1.49
CA THR A 141 -5.85 2.87 1.92
C THR A 141 -5.96 3.54 3.27
N ARG A 142 -7.09 4.19 3.51
CA ARG A 142 -7.42 4.86 4.75
C ARG A 142 -8.91 4.80 4.96
N ASP A 143 -9.34 4.81 6.21
CA ASP A 143 -10.73 4.95 6.60
C ASP A 143 -11.41 6.10 5.80
N PRO A 144 -12.49 5.82 5.04
CA PRO A 144 -13.19 6.81 4.23
C PRO A 144 -13.76 7.99 5.02
N VAL A 145 -14.16 7.78 6.28
CA VAL A 145 -14.62 8.82 7.21
C VAL A 145 -13.44 9.69 7.64
N ALA A 146 -12.29 9.10 7.97
CA ALA A 146 -11.09 9.87 8.31
C ALA A 146 -10.61 10.74 7.13
N VAL A 147 -10.71 10.22 5.90
CA VAL A 147 -10.46 11.01 4.68
C VAL A 147 -11.50 12.11 4.52
N GLY A 148 -12.79 11.79 4.64
CA GLY A 148 -13.90 12.74 4.53
C GLY A 148 -13.76 13.91 5.50
N LEU A 149 -13.51 13.64 6.79
CA LEU A 149 -13.25 14.65 7.82
C LEU A 149 -12.02 15.53 7.49
N SER A 150 -10.99 14.96 6.84
CA SER A 150 -9.85 15.76 6.41
C SER A 150 -10.15 16.62 5.18
N LEU A 151 -11.08 16.20 4.31
CA LEU A 151 -11.48 16.94 3.12
C LEU A 151 -12.39 18.12 3.48
N THR A 152 -13.36 17.93 4.38
CA THR A 152 -14.26 19.00 4.83
C THR A 152 -13.52 20.13 5.55
N LYS A 153 -12.40 19.84 6.23
CA LYS A 153 -11.56 20.86 6.87
C LYS A 153 -10.80 21.76 5.89
N ARG A 154 -10.68 21.35 4.62
CA ARG A 154 -9.81 22.02 3.63
C ARG A 154 -10.57 22.54 2.41
N ASN A 155 -11.75 22.00 2.14
CA ASN A 155 -12.59 22.34 1.01
C ASN A 155 -14.00 22.65 1.51
N ASP A 156 -14.73 23.51 0.80
CA ASP A 156 -16.15 23.81 1.03
C ASP A 156 -17.07 22.66 0.56
N ARG A 157 -16.73 21.41 0.88
CA ARG A 157 -17.56 20.23 0.57
C ARG A 157 -18.44 19.89 1.77
N THR A 158 -19.67 19.48 1.49
CA THR A 158 -20.53 18.85 2.50
C THR A 158 -19.93 17.53 2.99
N LYS A 159 -20.33 17.07 4.17
CA LYS A 159 -19.83 15.81 4.76
C LYS A 159 -20.16 14.61 3.87
N GLU A 160 -21.36 14.60 3.31
CA GLU A 160 -21.88 13.60 2.39
C GLU A 160 -21.03 13.56 1.12
N ALA A 161 -20.77 14.71 0.49
CA ALA A 161 -19.95 14.80 -0.71
C ALA A 161 -18.49 14.38 -0.43
N ALA A 162 -17.95 14.69 0.75
CA ALA A 162 -16.60 14.30 1.14
C ALA A 162 -16.47 12.79 1.36
N LEU A 163 -17.45 12.14 2.00
CA LEU A 163 -17.48 10.69 2.18
C LEU A 163 -17.70 9.96 0.85
N ALA A 164 -18.63 10.42 0.02
CA ALA A 164 -18.85 9.83 -1.31
C ALA A 164 -17.58 9.93 -2.17
N ALA A 165 -16.88 11.07 -2.14
CA ALA A 165 -15.62 11.24 -2.86
C ALA A 165 -14.49 10.34 -2.35
N SER A 166 -14.39 10.09 -1.03
CA SER A 166 -13.38 9.19 -0.48
C SER A 166 -13.62 7.74 -0.90
N MET A 167 -14.88 7.29 -0.84
CA MET A 167 -15.29 5.97 -1.34
C MET A 167 -15.03 5.80 -2.83
N ALA A 168 -15.45 6.76 -3.66
CA ALA A 168 -15.24 6.73 -5.10
C ALA A 168 -13.74 6.71 -5.46
N SER A 169 -12.91 7.45 -4.71
CA SER A 169 -11.46 7.42 -4.91
C SER A 169 -10.87 6.06 -4.57
N LEU A 170 -11.31 5.41 -3.49
CA LEU A 170 -10.85 4.08 -3.11
C LEU A 170 -11.25 3.06 -4.17
N GLN A 171 -12.51 3.06 -4.59
CA GLN A 171 -13.02 2.18 -5.64
C GLN A 171 -12.20 2.33 -6.92
N LYS A 172 -11.98 3.56 -7.41
CA LYS A 172 -11.22 3.79 -8.63
C LYS A 172 -9.78 3.27 -8.55
N ASN A 173 -9.15 3.39 -7.38
CA ASN A 173 -7.80 2.88 -7.18
C ASN A 173 -7.75 1.35 -7.25
N LEU A 174 -8.76 0.66 -6.69
CA LEU A 174 -8.86 -0.80 -6.73
C LEU A 174 -9.17 -1.30 -8.15
N GLU A 175 -10.02 -0.60 -8.90
CA GLU A 175 -10.29 -0.90 -10.32
C GLU A 175 -9.01 -0.86 -11.14
N VAL A 176 -8.22 0.21 -11.04
CA VAL A 176 -6.96 0.33 -11.81
C VAL A 176 -5.95 -0.75 -11.42
N MET A 177 -5.85 -1.09 -10.14
CA MET A 177 -5.02 -2.21 -9.68
C MET A 177 -5.47 -3.53 -10.33
N HIS A 178 -6.78 -3.77 -10.38
CA HIS A 178 -7.37 -4.98 -10.96
C HIS A 178 -7.16 -5.05 -12.48
N ASP A 179 -7.37 -3.93 -13.18
CA ASP A 179 -7.31 -3.84 -14.64
C ASP A 179 -5.87 -3.99 -15.14
N LEU A 180 -4.92 -3.29 -14.51
CA LEU A 180 -3.52 -3.30 -14.94
C LEU A 180 -2.76 -4.56 -14.51
N LYS A 181 -3.23 -5.25 -13.45
CA LYS A 181 -2.60 -6.48 -12.90
C LYS A 181 -1.10 -6.36 -12.64
N ILE A 182 -0.65 -5.17 -12.25
CA ILE A 182 0.75 -4.91 -11.91
C ILE A 182 1.03 -5.27 -10.45
N PRO A 183 2.27 -5.65 -10.08
CA PRO A 183 2.65 -5.92 -8.70
C PRO A 183 2.22 -4.76 -7.80
N SER A 184 1.42 -5.07 -6.78
CA SER A 184 0.76 -4.05 -5.97
C SER A 184 0.84 -4.39 -4.48
N LEU A 185 1.21 -3.40 -3.67
CA LEU A 185 1.14 -3.41 -2.21
C LEU A 185 -0.02 -2.51 -1.79
N VAL A 186 -1.08 -3.11 -1.26
CA VAL A 186 -2.20 -2.37 -0.67
C VAL A 186 -1.97 -2.25 0.83
N ILE A 187 -1.69 -1.05 1.32
CA ILE A 187 -1.30 -0.80 2.71
C ILE A 187 -2.34 0.03 3.45
N SER A 188 -2.79 -0.44 4.62
CA SER A 188 -3.67 0.34 5.50
C SER A 188 -2.86 1.38 6.25
N TYR A 189 -3.24 2.65 6.13
CA TYR A 189 -2.60 3.74 6.85
C TYR A 189 -2.79 3.62 8.36
N GLU A 190 -3.96 3.20 8.83
CA GLU A 190 -4.26 2.99 10.26
C GLU A 190 -3.32 1.95 10.87
N LYS A 191 -3.22 0.79 10.22
CA LYS A 191 -2.31 -0.27 10.66
C LYS A 191 -0.84 0.15 10.54
N ALA A 192 -0.49 0.87 9.48
CA ALA A 192 0.87 1.36 9.31
C ALA A 192 1.29 2.33 10.42
N VAL A 193 0.36 3.14 10.95
CA VAL A 193 0.62 4.00 12.10
C VAL A 193 0.77 3.18 13.38
N LEU A 194 -0.13 2.22 13.63
CA LEU A 194 -0.11 1.40 14.85
C LEU A 194 1.15 0.51 14.90
N SER A 195 1.54 -0.03 13.76
CA SER A 195 2.61 -1.03 13.63
C SER A 195 3.65 -0.57 12.63
N SER A 196 4.19 0.63 12.87
CA SER A 196 5.13 1.32 11.97
C SER A 196 6.37 0.52 11.59
N LYS A 197 6.93 -0.29 12.49
CA LYS A 197 8.08 -1.15 12.16
C LYS A 197 7.70 -2.21 11.11
N VAL A 198 6.57 -2.86 11.31
CA VAL A 198 6.01 -3.84 10.36
C VAL A 198 5.73 -3.18 9.02
N ALA A 199 5.17 -1.97 9.02
CA ALA A 199 4.94 -1.20 7.81
C ALA A 199 6.24 -0.95 7.01
N VAL A 200 7.30 -0.51 7.69
CA VAL A 200 8.61 -0.28 7.03
C VAL A 200 9.18 -1.59 6.51
N GLN A 201 9.06 -2.70 7.24
CA GLN A 201 9.51 -4.03 6.82
C GLN A 201 8.77 -4.53 5.58
N GLU A 202 7.44 -4.45 5.57
CA GLU A 202 6.62 -4.87 4.44
C GLU A 202 6.86 -3.99 3.20
N ILE A 203 7.03 -2.68 3.38
CA ILE A 203 7.43 -1.77 2.30
C ILE A 203 8.83 -2.14 1.78
N ALA A 204 9.83 -2.31 2.64
CA ALA A 204 11.19 -2.68 2.24
C ALA A 204 11.21 -4.01 1.45
N SER A 205 10.46 -5.01 1.93
CA SER A 205 10.29 -6.28 1.25
C SER A 205 9.65 -6.11 -0.13
N PHE A 206 8.60 -5.30 -0.26
CA PHE A 206 7.96 -5.03 -1.55
C PHE A 206 8.86 -4.25 -2.53
N LEU A 207 9.71 -3.38 -1.99
CA LEU A 207 10.76 -2.66 -2.73
C LEU A 207 11.97 -3.55 -3.08
N CYS A 208 11.98 -4.81 -2.66
CA CYS A 208 13.08 -5.77 -2.86
C CYS A 208 14.41 -5.28 -2.26
N LEU A 209 14.35 -4.59 -1.11
CA LEU A 209 15.52 -4.06 -0.42
C LEU A 209 15.86 -4.90 0.81
N ASP A 210 17.16 -5.20 0.97
CA ASP A 210 17.69 -5.66 2.25
C ASP A 210 18.01 -4.44 3.13
N VAL A 211 17.41 -4.38 4.31
CA VAL A 211 17.41 -3.21 5.18
C VAL A 211 17.68 -3.64 6.60
N SER A 212 18.73 -3.05 7.20
CA SER A 212 19.08 -3.33 8.59
C SER A 212 17.95 -2.96 9.56
N GLU A 213 17.85 -3.71 10.66
CA GLU A 213 16.86 -3.45 11.71
C GLU A 213 16.98 -2.03 12.28
N SER A 214 18.20 -1.51 12.40
CA SER A 214 18.46 -0.13 12.86
C SER A 214 17.86 0.92 11.91
N LYS A 215 17.99 0.73 10.59
CA LYS A 215 17.39 1.63 9.59
C LYS A 215 15.86 1.52 9.61
N ILE A 216 15.31 0.31 9.71
CA ILE A 216 13.86 0.09 9.91
C ILE A 216 13.35 0.85 11.13
N HIS A 217 14.02 0.68 12.28
CA HIS A 217 13.66 1.32 13.54
C HIS A 217 13.74 2.85 13.45
N THR A 218 14.72 3.38 12.73
CA THR A 218 14.87 4.82 12.53
C THR A 218 13.73 5.38 11.69
N ILE A 219 13.42 4.75 10.54
CA ILE A 219 12.37 5.21 9.64
C ILE A 219 10.98 5.09 10.29
N SER A 220 10.73 4.03 11.06
CA SER A 220 9.41 3.78 11.67
C SER A 220 8.96 4.89 12.62
N LYS A 221 9.89 5.63 13.24
CA LYS A 221 9.60 6.76 14.13
C LYS A 221 8.85 7.91 13.45
N PHE A 222 8.84 7.95 12.12
CA PHE A 222 8.25 9.04 11.32
C PHE A 222 6.87 8.71 10.76
N ILE A 223 6.40 7.46 10.87
CA ILE A 223 5.01 7.11 10.51
C ILE A 223 4.10 7.51 11.67
N LYS A 224 3.69 8.78 11.69
CA LYS A 224 2.82 9.34 12.75
C LYS A 224 1.62 10.09 12.17
N PRO A 225 0.48 10.13 12.87
CA PRO A 225 -0.64 11.00 12.49
C PRO A 225 -0.22 12.47 12.48
N GLY A 226 -0.53 13.19 11.40
CA GLY A 226 -0.50 14.65 11.35
C GLY A 226 0.88 15.32 11.36
N ARG A 227 2.00 14.58 11.49
CA ARG A 227 3.36 15.12 11.33
C ARG A 227 3.94 14.63 10.00
N TYR A 228 4.24 15.57 9.10
CA TYR A 228 4.89 15.29 7.82
C TYR A 228 6.34 15.78 7.87
N ARG A 229 7.29 14.98 7.37
CA ARG A 229 8.64 15.46 7.06
C ARG A 229 8.56 16.27 5.76
N SER A 230 8.95 17.54 5.82
CA SER A 230 9.20 18.31 4.60
C SER A 230 10.43 17.73 3.90
N ALA A 231 10.51 17.89 2.57
CA ALA A 231 11.66 17.41 1.79
C ALA A 231 13.01 18.03 2.22
N GLN A 232 12.98 19.08 3.05
CA GLN A 232 14.13 19.92 3.43
C GLN A 232 14.81 19.54 4.76
N ALA A 233 14.34 18.53 5.49
CA ALA A 233 15.04 18.09 6.70
C ALA A 233 16.14 17.08 6.33
N LYS A 234 17.34 17.57 6.03
CA LYS A 234 18.60 16.82 6.15
C LYS A 234 19.15 17.01 7.55
#